data_AF-A0A837KK19-F1
#
_entry.id   AF-A0A837KK19-F1
#
_cell.length_a   1.000
_cell.length_b   1.000
_cell.length_c   1.000
_cell.angle_alpha   90.00
_cell.angle_beta   90.00
_cell.angle_gamma   90.00
#
_symmetry.space_group_name_H-M   'P 1'
#
loop_
_entity.id
_entity.type
_entity.pdbx_description
1 polymer ?
#
loop_
_entity_poly.entity_id
_entity_poly.type
_entity_poly.pdbx_seq_one_letter_code
_entity_poly.pdbx_strand_id
1 'polypeptide(L)'
;MPSKQVAWIEGEVTADLLINKLADEIVNAKIPETKNRWEKVFEVNEDKWVTYTKTIVADTQGTYKHTDGKTYPVYVLPDLRELRGNGGTLLVDNNGYIFETINTENVKSSKKIQVKEFVYKNDAGNDITLSVPGLLVVNVDDTDPANTVRKKCYVVQQGKYELDGVTFTPGKEWDEYKLITQMPSDWNDLLSKGQWSVFYYSWEWTYVRPTLYKFGMVKYIANPVHHYDRTVVLKAVPDVPSGQTPNDYFVMLKHPIQQYNYLDVSYGKGFTGKNPVGNSADTYQLACDKSTVIPGKVPVVLDQKQAELQYNKWNNPDYTDKYTPPHEAWAHDYDDKVEIKSPSSHFFYGADSVVSWVPNKKRRPDYWVEYNLSVSNDRVAIVIEGDPSPDMDAYYSSFAYIGKTIPFADYDHKGNFGITVGMGDLTKEKSGFLPADIKQDTNPNYSGWGRYTSNGMYSFSMLQTRSSVYFQAYYPAFITQLPKYDGVGTIPPELSKMVLEANGFQSSKWTKKYHASPIYLVHQFEGYRGYLDSVVAIEDHNLINKDELVVDTEEPKDPKNPAAGTWTEVYKFFRINTPVNFFKYSPNPTDCTIAILKEVY
;
A
#
# COMPACT_ATOMS: atom_id res chain seq x y z
N MET A 1 1.15 44.37 -16.04
CA MET A 1 0.62 43.41 -17.01
C MET A 1 -0.44 42.61 -16.28
N PRO A 2 -1.60 42.34 -16.91
CA PRO A 2 -2.62 41.51 -16.30
C PRO A 2 -2.07 40.11 -16.00
N SER A 3 -2.70 39.43 -15.06
CA SER A 3 -2.44 38.03 -14.78
C SER A 3 -2.63 37.18 -16.04
N LYS A 4 -1.93 36.05 -16.11
CA LYS A 4 -2.12 35.11 -17.21
C LYS A 4 -3.54 34.55 -17.17
N GLN A 5 -4.13 34.31 -18.34
CA GLN A 5 -5.39 33.59 -18.44
C GLN A 5 -5.24 32.16 -17.90
N VAL A 6 -6.32 31.67 -17.29
CA VAL A 6 -6.37 30.37 -16.62
C VAL A 6 -7.56 29.56 -17.12
N ALA A 7 -7.48 28.25 -16.99
CA ALA A 7 -8.64 27.38 -17.11
C ALA A 7 -9.30 27.24 -15.73
N TRP A 8 -10.58 27.59 -15.65
CA TRP A 8 -11.39 27.40 -14.46
C TRP A 8 -12.26 26.15 -14.57
N ILE A 9 -12.23 25.30 -13.55
CA ILE A 9 -12.95 24.02 -13.53
C ILE A 9 -13.61 23.83 -12.18
N GLU A 10 -14.88 23.42 -12.19
CA GLU A 10 -15.65 23.09 -10.99
C GLU A 10 -16.26 21.71 -11.17
N GLY A 11 -16.37 20.94 -10.09
CA GLY A 11 -17.04 19.65 -10.13
C GLY A 11 -17.09 18.96 -8.77
N GLU A 12 -17.65 17.76 -8.79
CA GLU A 12 -17.79 16.91 -7.61
C GLU A 12 -17.41 15.47 -7.95
N VAL A 13 -16.86 14.76 -6.98
CA VAL A 13 -16.44 13.36 -7.13
C VAL A 13 -16.45 12.67 -5.78
N THR A 14 -16.58 11.34 -5.77
CA THR A 14 -16.42 10.56 -4.54
C THR A 14 -14.96 10.57 -4.07
N ALA A 15 -14.75 10.51 -2.75
CA ALA A 15 -13.43 10.61 -2.12
C ALA A 15 -12.44 9.58 -2.68
N ASP A 16 -12.89 8.36 -2.96
CA ASP A 16 -12.04 7.32 -3.52
C ASP A 16 -11.49 7.69 -4.92
N LEU A 17 -12.30 8.33 -5.77
CA LEU A 17 -11.92 8.71 -7.13
C LEU A 17 -11.28 10.11 -7.23
N LEU A 18 -11.18 10.84 -6.12
CA LEU A 18 -10.76 12.24 -6.09
C LEU A 18 -9.44 12.48 -6.81
N ILE A 19 -8.38 11.72 -6.51
CA ILE A 19 -7.06 12.01 -7.06
C ILE A 19 -6.98 11.76 -8.57
N ASN A 20 -7.67 10.73 -9.08
CA ASN A 20 -7.74 10.45 -10.52
C ASN A 20 -8.50 11.58 -11.21
N LYS A 21 -9.61 12.02 -10.62
CA LYS A 21 -10.43 13.10 -11.17
C LYS A 21 -9.68 14.42 -11.20
N LEU A 22 -9.00 14.82 -10.11
CA LEU A 22 -8.18 16.02 -10.06
C LEU A 22 -7.08 15.99 -11.13
N ALA A 23 -6.37 14.87 -11.25
CA ALA A 23 -5.32 14.71 -12.25
C ALA A 23 -5.85 14.81 -13.69
N ASP A 24 -6.99 14.18 -13.98
CA ASP A 24 -7.61 14.23 -15.29
C ASP A 24 -8.09 15.65 -15.64
N GLU A 25 -8.71 16.37 -14.70
CA GLU A 25 -9.13 17.76 -14.92
C GLU A 25 -7.93 18.69 -15.14
N ILE A 26 -6.85 18.53 -14.38
CA ILE A 26 -5.62 19.33 -14.54
C ILE A 26 -4.99 19.11 -15.93
N VAL A 27 -4.87 17.86 -16.38
CA VAL A 27 -4.22 17.51 -17.66
C VAL A 27 -5.10 17.84 -18.87
N ASN A 28 -6.42 17.77 -18.73
CA ASN A 28 -7.37 18.09 -19.80
C ASN A 28 -7.83 19.56 -19.79
N ALA A 29 -7.33 20.37 -18.86
CA ALA A 29 -7.68 21.77 -18.74
C ALA A 29 -7.41 22.54 -20.05
N LYS A 30 -8.40 23.30 -20.51
CA LYS A 30 -8.31 24.14 -21.72
C LYS A 30 -7.82 25.53 -21.35
N ILE A 31 -6.50 25.68 -21.22
CA ILE A 31 -5.90 26.97 -20.89
C ILE A 31 -6.02 27.91 -22.11
N PRO A 32 -6.59 29.12 -21.96
CA PRO A 32 -6.68 30.06 -23.07
C PRO A 32 -5.32 30.43 -23.65
N GLU A 33 -5.28 30.65 -24.98
CA GLU A 33 -4.11 31.14 -25.73
C GLU A 33 -2.82 30.27 -25.67
N THR A 34 -2.85 29.11 -25.01
CA THR A 34 -1.70 28.21 -24.92
C THR A 34 -2.12 26.75 -24.88
N LYS A 35 -1.16 25.85 -25.11
CA LYS A 35 -1.37 24.41 -24.91
C LYS A 35 -1.10 24.09 -23.44
N ASN A 36 -1.93 23.22 -22.86
CA ASN A 36 -1.67 22.65 -21.55
C ASN A 36 -0.39 21.80 -21.55
N ARG A 37 0.50 22.07 -20.59
CA ARG A 37 1.81 21.42 -20.41
C ARG A 37 1.86 20.54 -19.16
N TRP A 38 0.73 20.33 -18.49
CA TRP A 38 0.58 19.29 -17.48
C TRP A 38 0.34 17.94 -18.15
N GLU A 39 1.04 16.91 -17.70
CA GLU A 39 0.97 15.56 -18.28
C GLU A 39 0.85 14.51 -17.18
N LYS A 40 -0.02 13.52 -17.35
CA LYS A 40 -0.09 12.36 -16.46
C LYS A 40 0.98 11.35 -16.90
N VAL A 41 1.97 11.11 -16.05
CA VAL A 41 3.13 10.25 -16.38
C VAL A 41 3.12 8.90 -15.67
N PHE A 42 2.28 8.75 -14.65
CA PHE A 42 2.12 7.50 -13.91
C PHE A 42 0.75 7.47 -13.25
N GLU A 43 0.12 6.30 -13.27
CA GLU A 43 -1.19 6.08 -12.65
C GLU A 43 -1.33 4.61 -12.28
N VAL A 44 -1.56 4.37 -10.99
CA VAL A 44 -1.82 3.04 -10.44
C VAL A 44 -3.01 3.18 -9.48
N ASN A 45 -4.03 2.35 -9.71
CA ASN A 45 -5.11 2.18 -8.75
C ASN A 45 -4.61 1.42 -7.52
N GLU A 46 -5.38 1.40 -6.42
CA GLU A 46 -5.03 0.57 -5.27
C GLU A 46 -4.79 -0.88 -5.71
N ASP A 47 -3.64 -1.43 -5.31
CA ASP A 47 -3.25 -2.79 -5.68
C ASP A 47 -2.73 -3.56 -4.46
N LYS A 48 -2.91 -4.88 -4.45
CA LYS A 48 -2.43 -5.76 -3.37
C LYS A 48 -2.04 -7.12 -3.90
N TRP A 49 -0.96 -7.68 -3.38
CA TRP A 49 -0.43 -8.97 -3.82
C TRP A 49 0.20 -9.75 -2.67
N VAL A 50 0.38 -11.05 -2.87
CA VAL A 50 0.98 -11.95 -1.90
C VAL A 50 2.23 -12.57 -2.50
N THR A 51 3.28 -12.64 -1.69
CA THR A 51 4.46 -13.46 -2.00
C THR A 51 4.55 -14.59 -0.98
N TYR A 52 5.29 -15.63 -1.30
CA TYR A 52 5.40 -16.83 -0.46
C TYR A 52 6.83 -17.08 -0.05
N THR A 53 6.99 -17.76 1.08
CA THR A 53 8.27 -18.27 1.58
C THR A 53 8.18 -19.78 1.69
N LYS A 54 9.11 -20.49 1.04
CA LYS A 54 9.28 -21.94 1.18
C LYS A 54 9.89 -22.25 2.55
N THR A 55 9.26 -23.16 3.29
CA THR A 55 9.75 -23.66 4.59
C THR A 55 9.61 -25.18 4.65
N ILE A 56 10.23 -25.79 5.66
CA ILE A 56 10.14 -27.23 5.95
C ILE A 56 9.64 -27.41 7.38
N VAL A 57 8.54 -28.14 7.53
CA VAL A 57 8.03 -28.59 8.82
C VAL A 57 8.63 -29.96 9.12
N ALA A 58 9.59 -29.99 10.05
CA ALA A 58 10.21 -31.22 10.50
C ALA A 58 9.21 -32.16 11.17
N ASP A 59 9.53 -33.46 11.18
CA ASP A 59 8.80 -34.51 11.90
C ASP A 59 7.29 -34.60 11.59
N THR A 60 6.89 -34.19 10.38
CA THR A 60 5.50 -34.33 9.93
C THR A 60 5.16 -35.81 9.78
N GLN A 61 4.13 -36.28 10.47
CA GLN A 61 3.66 -37.65 10.36
C GLN A 61 2.96 -37.86 9.01
N GLY A 62 3.43 -38.84 8.24
CA GLY A 62 2.85 -39.18 6.96
C GLY A 62 1.42 -39.70 7.07
N THR A 63 0.53 -39.18 6.24
CA THR A 63 -0.87 -39.60 6.19
C THR A 63 -1.35 -39.88 4.78
N TYR A 64 -2.11 -40.95 4.61
CA TYR A 64 -2.68 -41.35 3.33
C TYR A 64 -4.20 -41.27 3.37
N LYS A 65 -4.78 -40.46 2.47
CA LYS A 65 -6.22 -40.41 2.25
C LYS A 65 -6.62 -41.49 1.25
N HIS A 66 -7.38 -42.47 1.70
CA HIS A 66 -7.83 -43.59 0.87
C HIS A 66 -9.13 -43.24 0.11
N THR A 67 -9.50 -44.08 -0.86
CA THR A 67 -10.68 -43.91 -1.72
C THR A 67 -12.00 -44.02 -0.96
N ASP A 68 -11.99 -44.55 0.26
CA ASP A 68 -13.13 -44.57 1.18
C ASP A 68 -13.34 -43.23 1.93
N GLY A 69 -12.49 -42.24 1.67
CA GLY A 69 -12.53 -40.91 2.28
C GLY A 69 -11.86 -40.82 3.65
N LYS A 70 -11.37 -41.93 4.22
CA LYS A 70 -10.66 -41.95 5.50
C LYS A 70 -9.16 -41.68 5.33
N THR A 71 -8.56 -41.16 6.40
CA THR A 71 -7.13 -40.91 6.47
C THR A 71 -6.46 -41.94 7.38
N TYR A 72 -5.37 -42.53 6.89
CA TYR A 72 -4.62 -43.58 7.57
C TYR A 72 -3.16 -43.17 7.78
N PRO A 73 -2.53 -43.55 8.90
CA PRO A 73 -1.10 -43.29 9.10
C PRO A 73 -0.25 -44.11 8.13
N VAL A 74 0.81 -43.49 7.60
CA VAL A 74 1.83 -44.17 6.81
C VAL A 74 2.93 -44.67 7.75
N TYR A 75 3.40 -45.89 7.51
CA TYR A 75 4.48 -46.51 8.26
C TYR A 75 5.67 -46.73 7.33
N VAL A 76 6.87 -46.68 7.90
CA VAL A 76 8.09 -47.14 7.24
C VAL A 76 8.46 -48.51 7.80
N LEU A 77 8.70 -49.47 6.90
CA LEU A 77 9.11 -50.81 7.29
C LEU A 77 10.60 -50.82 7.68
N PRO A 78 10.95 -51.29 8.89
CA PRO A 78 12.34 -51.35 9.31
C PRO A 78 13.12 -52.38 8.50
N ASP A 79 14.44 -52.24 8.47
CA ASP A 79 15.30 -53.31 7.97
C ASP A 79 15.40 -54.42 9.03
N LEU A 80 14.70 -55.52 8.77
CA LEU A 80 14.65 -56.67 9.67
C LEU A 80 15.52 -57.83 9.18
N ARG A 81 16.29 -57.67 8.09
CA ARG A 81 17.03 -58.76 7.45
C ARG A 81 18.08 -59.40 8.38
N GLU A 82 18.56 -58.65 9.36
CA GLU A 82 19.52 -59.09 10.37
C GLU A 82 18.94 -59.10 11.79
N LEU A 83 17.60 -59.15 11.94
CA LEU A 83 16.98 -59.13 13.26
C LEU A 83 17.44 -60.33 14.10
N ARG A 84 17.99 -60.04 15.28
CA ARG A 84 18.50 -61.04 16.22
C ARG A 84 17.75 -60.99 17.55
N GLY A 85 17.53 -62.16 18.13
CA GLY A 85 17.08 -62.31 19.51
C GLY A 85 18.21 -62.09 20.50
N ASN A 86 17.90 -62.12 21.80
CA ASN A 86 18.92 -62.06 22.84
C ASN A 86 19.92 -63.23 22.69
N GLY A 87 21.21 -62.96 22.90
CA GLY A 87 22.30 -63.92 22.66
C GLY A 87 22.76 -64.04 21.20
N GLY A 88 22.24 -63.22 20.28
CA GLY A 88 22.73 -63.11 18.89
C GLY A 88 22.09 -64.06 17.88
N THR A 89 21.09 -64.84 18.27
CA THR A 89 20.35 -65.77 17.39
C THR A 89 19.62 -65.02 16.28
N LEU A 90 19.91 -65.34 15.01
CA LEU A 90 19.19 -64.75 13.87
C LEU A 90 17.73 -65.25 13.84
N LEU A 91 16.78 -64.32 13.78
CA LEU A 91 15.34 -64.64 13.80
C LEU A 91 14.73 -64.75 12.41
N VAL A 92 15.46 -64.32 11.38
CA VAL A 92 15.07 -64.45 9.97
C VAL A 92 15.49 -65.82 9.46
N ASP A 93 14.55 -66.56 8.86
CA ASP A 93 14.88 -67.85 8.25
C ASP A 93 15.61 -67.71 6.90
N ASN A 94 16.08 -68.84 6.34
CA ASN A 94 16.81 -68.84 5.07
C ASN A 94 16.00 -68.24 3.90
N ASN A 95 14.67 -68.34 3.97
CA ASN A 95 13.73 -67.83 2.96
C ASN A 95 13.31 -66.37 3.21
N GLY A 96 13.86 -65.71 4.24
CA GLY A 96 13.57 -64.31 4.56
C GLY A 96 12.33 -64.07 5.42
N TYR A 97 11.78 -65.11 6.07
CA TYR A 97 10.60 -64.95 6.91
C TYR A 97 10.93 -64.78 8.40
N ILE A 98 10.11 -63.99 9.09
CA ILE A 98 10.06 -63.88 10.55
C ILE A 98 8.71 -64.38 11.03
N PHE A 99 8.71 -65.17 12.11
CA PHE A 99 7.49 -65.76 12.69
C PHE A 99 7.09 -65.01 13.97
N GLU A 100 5.79 -64.79 14.16
CA GLU A 100 5.25 -64.37 15.46
C GLU A 100 5.41 -65.52 16.47
N THR A 101 5.78 -65.20 17.70
CA THR A 101 5.86 -66.15 18.83
C THR A 101 4.71 -65.90 19.80
N ILE A 102 4.05 -66.96 20.27
CA ILE A 102 2.82 -66.85 21.09
C ILE A 102 3.01 -67.12 22.58
N ASN A 103 4.17 -67.63 23.00
CA ASN A 103 4.43 -67.99 24.40
C ASN A 103 5.91 -67.80 24.78
N THR A 104 6.19 -68.05 26.06
CA THR A 104 7.53 -67.95 26.65
C THR A 104 8.49 -69.07 26.23
N GLU A 105 8.03 -70.03 25.43
CA GLU A 105 8.84 -71.13 24.90
C GLU A 105 9.25 -70.89 23.44
N ASN A 106 9.01 -69.68 22.90
CA ASN A 106 9.23 -69.33 21.49
C ASN A 106 8.45 -70.21 20.50
N VAL A 107 7.26 -70.71 20.87
CA VAL A 107 6.40 -71.43 19.93
C VAL A 107 5.98 -70.48 18.81
N LYS A 108 6.36 -70.81 17.58
CA LYS A 108 5.97 -70.09 16.37
C LYS A 108 4.46 -70.21 16.16
N SER A 109 3.81 -69.08 15.95
CA SER A 109 2.44 -69.02 15.46
C SER A 109 2.39 -69.46 13.99
N SER A 110 1.19 -69.63 13.44
CA SER A 110 1.02 -69.87 12.00
C SER A 110 1.28 -68.62 11.14
N LYS A 111 1.52 -67.45 11.75
CA LYS A 111 1.73 -66.17 11.07
C LYS A 111 3.22 -65.89 10.88
N LYS A 112 3.59 -65.47 9.67
CA LYS A 112 4.96 -65.13 9.29
C LYS A 112 4.98 -63.97 8.31
N ILE A 113 5.94 -63.06 8.39
CA ILE A 113 6.11 -61.95 7.43
C ILE A 113 7.38 -62.15 6.61
N GLN A 114 7.31 -61.87 5.31
CA GLN A 114 8.48 -61.78 4.44
C GLN A 114 9.16 -60.43 4.64
N VAL A 115 10.46 -60.42 4.95
CA VAL A 115 11.22 -59.20 5.28
C VAL A 115 12.35 -58.86 4.31
N LYS A 116 12.59 -59.69 3.28
CA LYS A 116 13.59 -59.41 2.23
C LYS A 116 12.96 -58.66 1.07
N GLU A 117 12.13 -59.35 0.29
CA GLU A 117 11.49 -58.82 -0.92
C GLU A 117 10.21 -59.59 -1.24
N PHE A 118 9.36 -59.01 -2.07
CA PHE A 118 8.23 -59.72 -2.68
C PHE A 118 8.01 -59.26 -4.11
N VAL A 119 7.38 -60.13 -4.91
CA VAL A 119 7.08 -59.87 -6.31
C VAL A 119 5.60 -59.54 -6.47
N TYR A 120 5.29 -58.50 -7.23
CA TYR A 120 3.93 -58.18 -7.65
C TYR A 120 3.88 -57.96 -9.17
N LYS A 121 2.69 -58.10 -9.76
CA LYS A 121 2.47 -57.76 -11.18
C LYS A 121 2.02 -56.32 -11.28
N ASN A 122 2.70 -55.53 -12.10
CA ASN A 122 2.26 -54.17 -12.42
C ASN A 122 1.07 -54.19 -13.42
N ASP A 123 0.54 -53.01 -13.74
CA ASP A 123 -0.60 -52.87 -14.67
C ASP A 123 -0.32 -53.42 -16.08
N ALA A 124 0.95 -53.52 -16.48
CA ALA A 124 1.39 -54.13 -17.74
C ALA A 124 1.57 -55.65 -17.65
N GLY A 125 1.31 -56.26 -16.49
CA GLY A 125 1.45 -57.70 -16.23
C GLY A 125 2.88 -58.18 -15.96
N ASN A 126 3.85 -57.26 -15.88
CA ASN A 126 5.25 -57.57 -15.62
C ASN A 126 5.49 -57.81 -14.12
N ASP A 127 6.32 -58.80 -13.81
CA ASP A 127 6.74 -59.09 -12.45
C ASP A 127 7.78 -58.05 -11.99
N ILE A 128 7.48 -57.36 -10.89
CA ILE A 128 8.34 -56.35 -10.26
C ILE A 128 8.68 -56.79 -8.84
N THR A 129 9.97 -56.88 -8.54
CA THR A 129 10.48 -57.21 -7.21
C THR A 129 10.64 -55.93 -6.37
N LEU A 130 9.99 -55.89 -5.19
CA LEU A 130 10.14 -54.83 -4.21
C LEU A 130 10.90 -55.32 -2.98
N SER A 131 12.00 -54.65 -2.65
CA SER A 131 12.71 -54.81 -1.39
C SER A 131 11.85 -54.28 -0.24
N VAL A 132 11.63 -55.08 0.81
CA VAL A 132 10.77 -54.72 1.95
C VAL A 132 11.36 -53.61 2.84
N PRO A 133 12.67 -53.63 3.18
CA PRO A 133 13.26 -52.56 3.99
C PRO A 133 13.06 -51.17 3.39
N GLY A 134 12.55 -50.24 4.20
CA GLY A 134 12.33 -48.84 3.82
C GLY A 134 11.07 -48.58 3.00
N LEU A 135 10.25 -49.60 2.69
CA LEU A 135 8.95 -49.37 2.04
C LEU A 135 8.04 -48.55 2.93
N LEU A 136 7.29 -47.65 2.30
CA LEU A 136 6.20 -46.95 2.92
C LEU A 136 4.92 -47.76 2.72
N VAL A 137 4.20 -47.99 3.81
CA VAL A 137 2.99 -48.81 3.81
C VAL A 137 1.86 -48.16 4.58
N VAL A 138 0.63 -48.48 4.20
CA VAL A 138 -0.59 -48.04 4.87
C VAL A 138 -1.51 -49.22 5.11
N ASN A 139 -2.16 -49.26 6.27
CA ASN A 139 -3.08 -50.33 6.64
C ASN A 139 -4.52 -49.81 6.70
N VAL A 140 -5.28 -50.04 5.62
CA VAL A 140 -6.64 -49.50 5.47
C VAL A 140 -7.69 -50.49 5.96
N ASP A 141 -8.89 -50.00 6.29
CA ASP A 141 -10.02 -50.88 6.64
C ASP A 141 -10.44 -51.73 5.44
N ASP A 142 -10.69 -53.01 5.68
CA ASP A 142 -11.22 -53.92 4.66
C ASP A 142 -12.64 -54.34 5.04
N THR A 143 -13.57 -54.19 4.10
CA THR A 143 -14.99 -54.52 4.29
C THR A 143 -15.30 -55.97 3.94
N ASP A 144 -14.33 -56.71 3.38
CA ASP A 144 -14.49 -58.12 3.08
C ASP A 144 -14.69 -58.95 4.36
N PRO A 145 -15.87 -59.55 4.57
CA PRO A 145 -16.15 -60.33 5.76
C PRO A 145 -15.30 -61.61 5.88
N ALA A 146 -14.67 -62.08 4.79
CA ALA A 146 -13.75 -63.21 4.82
C ALA A 146 -12.37 -62.83 5.37
N ASN A 147 -12.01 -61.55 5.40
CA ASN A 147 -10.76 -61.08 6.00
C ASN A 147 -10.92 -60.95 7.52
N THR A 148 -10.44 -61.95 8.25
CA THR A 148 -10.52 -61.99 9.72
C THR A 148 -9.74 -60.88 10.42
N VAL A 149 -8.76 -60.27 9.75
CA VAL A 149 -8.00 -59.10 10.25
C VAL A 149 -8.76 -57.79 10.00
N ARG A 150 -9.71 -57.78 9.06
CA ARG A 150 -10.48 -56.59 8.63
C ARG A 150 -9.62 -55.41 8.17
N LYS A 151 -8.42 -55.70 7.68
CA LYS A 151 -7.42 -54.73 7.23
C LYS A 151 -6.70 -55.21 5.98
N LYS A 152 -6.32 -54.28 5.10
CA LYS A 152 -5.44 -54.54 3.95
C LYS A 152 -4.26 -53.57 3.97
N CYS A 153 -3.06 -54.11 3.92
CA CYS A 153 -1.84 -53.36 3.84
C CYS A 153 -1.45 -53.10 2.38
N TYR A 154 -1.15 -51.85 2.04
CA TYR A 154 -0.72 -51.43 0.71
C TYR A 154 0.64 -50.75 0.77
N VAL A 155 1.47 -50.98 -0.24
CA VAL A 155 2.68 -50.19 -0.51
C VAL A 155 2.27 -48.89 -1.18
N VAL A 156 2.84 -47.80 -0.68
CA VAL A 156 2.63 -46.46 -1.23
C VAL A 156 3.97 -45.82 -1.58
N GLN A 157 3.99 -45.02 -2.64
CA GLN A 157 5.13 -44.19 -3.01
C GLN A 157 4.82 -42.74 -2.66
N GLN A 158 5.71 -42.09 -1.92
CA GLN A 158 5.59 -40.66 -1.62
C GLN A 158 5.95 -39.82 -2.86
N GLY A 159 5.25 -38.70 -3.02
CA GLY A 159 5.49 -37.76 -4.09
C GLY A 159 4.47 -36.64 -4.05
N LYS A 160 4.25 -36.01 -5.20
CA LYS A 160 3.32 -34.90 -5.35
C LYS A 160 2.50 -35.14 -6.61
N TYR A 161 1.18 -35.04 -6.51
CA TYR A 161 0.36 -34.86 -7.71
C TYR A 161 0.49 -33.40 -8.18
N GLU A 162 0.75 -33.17 -9.45
CA GLU A 162 0.76 -31.82 -10.01
C GLU A 162 -0.65 -31.20 -9.99
N LEU A 163 -0.76 -29.93 -10.41
CA LEU A 163 -2.03 -29.19 -10.39
C LEU A 163 -3.14 -29.81 -11.27
N ASP A 164 -2.79 -30.70 -12.20
CA ASP A 164 -3.76 -31.46 -12.98
C ASP A 164 -4.45 -32.59 -12.18
N GLY A 165 -3.94 -32.91 -11.00
CA GLY A 165 -4.44 -33.99 -10.13
C GLY A 165 -4.16 -35.41 -10.66
N VAL A 166 -3.44 -35.56 -11.77
CA VAL A 166 -3.21 -36.84 -12.46
C VAL A 166 -1.73 -37.16 -12.55
N THR A 167 -0.90 -36.18 -12.91
CA THR A 167 0.54 -36.37 -13.03
C THR A 167 1.15 -36.49 -11.65
N PHE A 168 1.82 -37.61 -11.38
CA PHE A 168 2.47 -37.87 -10.09
C PHE A 168 4.00 -37.85 -10.23
N THR A 169 4.64 -36.96 -9.48
CA THR A 169 6.10 -36.82 -9.42
C THR A 169 6.60 -37.42 -8.10
N PRO A 170 7.39 -38.52 -8.12
CA PRO A 170 7.98 -39.08 -6.91
C PRO A 170 8.86 -38.09 -6.16
N GLY A 171 8.79 -38.10 -4.83
CA GLY A 171 9.50 -37.13 -3.99
C GLY A 171 9.36 -37.43 -2.50
N LYS A 172 10.08 -36.69 -1.65
CA LYS A 172 10.11 -36.91 -0.19
C LYS A 172 9.55 -35.75 0.63
N GLU A 173 9.07 -34.70 -0.04
CA GLU A 173 8.77 -33.41 0.56
C GLU A 173 7.26 -33.15 0.77
N TRP A 174 6.40 -33.97 0.17
CA TRP A 174 4.94 -33.77 0.16
C TRP A 174 4.22 -34.90 0.89
N ASP A 175 3.15 -34.57 1.63
CA ASP A 175 2.28 -35.56 2.31
C ASP A 175 1.25 -36.14 1.34
N GLU A 176 1.73 -36.60 0.19
CA GLU A 176 0.91 -37.23 -0.84
C GLU A 176 1.55 -38.54 -1.27
N TYR A 177 0.69 -39.51 -1.58
CA TYR A 177 1.13 -40.84 -1.89
C TYR A 177 0.34 -41.45 -3.04
N LYS A 178 1.05 -42.19 -3.89
CA LYS A 178 0.47 -43.04 -4.94
C LYS A 178 0.49 -44.49 -4.46
N LEU A 179 -0.65 -45.16 -4.52
CA LEU A 179 -0.75 -46.59 -4.24
C LEU A 179 -0.01 -47.37 -5.33
N ILE A 180 0.88 -48.28 -4.92
CA ILE A 180 1.68 -49.10 -5.84
C ILE A 180 1.12 -50.50 -5.95
N THR A 181 0.96 -51.19 -4.82
CA THR A 181 0.52 -52.58 -4.79
C THR A 181 0.06 -52.97 -3.39
N GLN A 182 -0.60 -54.12 -3.26
CA GLN A 182 -0.94 -54.71 -1.97
C GLN A 182 0.28 -55.45 -1.39
N MET A 183 0.54 -55.28 -0.09
CA MET A 183 1.52 -56.10 0.63
C MET A 183 1.00 -57.54 0.77
N PRO A 184 1.88 -58.55 0.92
CA PRO A 184 1.48 -59.88 1.35
C PRO A 184 0.61 -59.82 2.60
N SER A 185 -0.47 -60.61 2.63
CA SER A 185 -1.53 -60.53 3.65
C SER A 185 -1.04 -60.65 5.10
N ASP A 186 0.11 -61.30 5.30
CA ASP A 186 0.74 -61.47 6.60
C ASP A 186 1.07 -60.13 7.30
N TRP A 187 1.33 -59.07 6.53
CA TRP A 187 1.62 -57.74 7.06
C TRP A 187 0.38 -57.03 7.62
N ASN A 188 -0.82 -57.43 7.22
CA ASN A 188 -2.08 -56.83 7.68
C ASN A 188 -2.22 -56.95 9.20
N ASP A 189 -1.88 -58.12 9.76
CA ASP A 189 -2.04 -58.42 11.19
C ASP A 189 -1.00 -57.69 12.05
N LEU A 190 0.27 -57.66 11.65
CA LEU A 190 1.31 -56.93 12.35
C LEU A 190 0.96 -55.44 12.49
N LEU A 191 0.57 -54.80 11.38
CA LEU A 191 0.18 -53.39 11.38
C LEU A 191 -1.12 -53.15 12.14
N SER A 192 -2.05 -54.11 12.16
CA SER A 192 -3.29 -54.00 12.93
C SER A 192 -3.06 -54.12 14.45
N LYS A 193 -2.14 -54.98 14.90
CA LYS A 193 -1.78 -55.12 16.31
C LYS A 193 -0.79 -54.06 16.79
N GLY A 194 -0.07 -53.44 15.86
CA GLY A 194 1.00 -52.47 16.13
C GLY A 194 2.32 -53.09 16.61
N GLN A 195 2.32 -54.38 16.94
CA GLN A 195 3.51 -55.09 17.43
C GLN A 195 3.33 -56.61 17.33
N TRP A 196 4.40 -57.32 16.97
CA TRP A 196 4.53 -58.76 17.19
C TRP A 196 5.68 -59.06 18.15
N SER A 197 5.49 -60.05 19.03
CA SER A 197 6.60 -60.73 19.69
C SER A 197 7.21 -61.72 18.73
N VAL A 198 8.53 -61.70 18.58
CA VAL A 198 9.26 -62.61 17.69
C VAL A 198 10.31 -63.44 18.43
N PHE A 199 10.60 -63.09 19.68
CA PHE A 199 11.46 -63.87 20.56
C PHE A 199 11.20 -63.51 22.03
N TYR A 200 11.23 -64.52 22.90
CA TYR A 200 11.25 -64.41 24.35
C TYR A 200 12.20 -65.44 24.95
N TYR A 201 13.14 -65.01 25.78
CA TYR A 201 13.97 -65.93 26.56
C TYR A 201 14.39 -65.29 27.88
N SER A 202 14.21 -66.00 28.99
CA SER A 202 14.66 -65.57 30.32
C SER A 202 14.29 -64.11 30.67
N TRP A 203 13.02 -63.75 30.48
CA TRP A 203 12.45 -62.42 30.74
C TRP A 203 12.81 -61.30 29.75
N GLU A 204 13.58 -61.60 28.69
CA GLU A 204 13.87 -60.66 27.61
C GLU A 204 12.98 -60.89 26.39
N TRP A 205 12.56 -59.80 25.74
CA TRP A 205 11.64 -59.82 24.60
C TRP A 205 12.24 -59.09 23.40
N THR A 206 12.13 -59.69 22.20
CA THR A 206 12.37 -59.00 20.93
C THR A 206 11.04 -58.81 20.20
N TYR A 207 10.79 -57.56 19.79
CA TYR A 207 9.56 -57.18 19.13
C TYR A 207 9.83 -56.66 17.72
N VAL A 208 8.90 -56.95 16.82
CA VAL A 208 8.79 -56.24 15.54
C VAL A 208 7.68 -55.21 15.68
N ARG A 209 8.00 -53.95 15.41
CA ARG A 209 7.07 -52.82 15.45
C ARG A 209 7.22 -52.01 14.17
N PRO A 210 6.13 -51.75 13.42
CA PRO A 210 6.16 -50.75 12.37
C PRO A 210 6.41 -49.37 12.98
N THR A 211 7.20 -48.55 12.29
CA THR A 211 7.49 -47.18 12.76
C THR A 211 6.65 -46.20 11.95
N LEU A 212 6.00 -45.25 12.62
CA LEU A 212 5.28 -44.17 11.93
C LEU A 212 6.26 -43.41 11.04
N TYR A 213 5.90 -43.25 9.78
CA TYR A 213 6.71 -42.50 8.84
C TYR A 213 6.63 -41.02 9.19
N LYS A 214 7.80 -40.40 9.38
CA LYS A 214 7.94 -38.96 9.60
C LYS A 214 8.92 -38.38 8.59
N PHE A 215 8.65 -37.18 8.13
CA PHE A 215 9.48 -36.51 7.14
C PHE A 215 9.43 -34.98 7.28
N GLY A 216 10.35 -34.30 6.60
CA GLY A 216 10.32 -32.85 6.46
C GLY A 216 9.32 -32.47 5.37
N MET A 217 8.15 -31.96 5.76
CA MET A 217 7.14 -31.53 4.80
C MET A 217 7.44 -30.11 4.33
N VAL A 218 7.54 -29.91 3.02
CA VAL A 218 7.60 -28.56 2.44
C VAL A 218 6.24 -27.89 2.61
N LYS A 219 6.28 -26.65 3.09
CA LYS A 219 5.13 -25.75 3.11
C LYS A 219 5.51 -24.39 2.53
N TYR A 220 4.52 -23.74 1.94
CA TYR A 220 4.61 -22.37 1.46
C TYR A 220 3.77 -21.51 2.40
N ILE A 221 4.44 -20.63 3.12
CA ILE A 221 3.80 -19.66 4.01
C ILE A 221 3.66 -18.36 3.24
N ALA A 222 2.48 -17.76 3.28
CA ALA A 222 2.29 -16.44 2.71
C ALA A 222 3.03 -15.39 3.54
N ASN A 223 3.66 -14.43 2.88
CA ASN A 223 4.20 -13.24 3.51
C ASN A 223 3.05 -12.24 3.80
N PRO A 224 3.28 -11.21 4.64
CA PRO A 224 2.31 -10.14 4.81
C PRO A 224 1.88 -9.58 3.45
N VAL A 225 0.56 -9.37 3.27
CA VAL A 225 -0.01 -8.83 2.02
C VAL A 225 0.66 -7.49 1.72
N HIS A 226 1.33 -7.44 0.58
CA HIS A 226 1.88 -6.20 0.05
C HIS A 226 0.74 -5.38 -0.53
N HIS A 227 0.89 -4.07 -0.48
CA HIS A 227 -0.06 -3.14 -1.07
C HIS A 227 0.66 -1.97 -1.71
N TYR A 228 -0.01 -1.36 -2.68
CA TYR A 228 0.37 -0.10 -3.26
C TYR A 228 -0.87 0.80 -3.26
N ASP A 229 -0.73 1.97 -2.66
CA ASP A 229 -1.81 2.94 -2.57
C ASP A 229 -2.14 3.50 -3.96
N ARG A 230 -3.39 3.92 -4.15
CA ARG A 230 -3.80 4.63 -5.36
C ARG A 230 -2.92 5.89 -5.51
N THR A 231 -2.22 5.98 -6.64
CA THR A 231 -1.19 7.01 -6.87
C THR A 231 -1.26 7.52 -8.31
N VAL A 232 -1.20 8.84 -8.46
CA VAL A 232 -1.10 9.51 -9.76
C VAL A 232 0.08 10.49 -9.71
N VAL A 233 0.91 10.50 -10.75
CA VAL A 233 1.99 11.48 -10.87
C VAL A 233 1.79 12.35 -12.10
N LEU A 234 1.77 13.65 -11.87
CA LEU A 234 1.70 14.70 -12.87
C LEU A 234 3.09 15.26 -13.11
N LYS A 235 3.46 15.40 -14.38
CA LYS A 235 4.59 16.21 -14.83
C LYS A 235 4.08 17.62 -15.12
N ALA A 236 4.79 18.61 -14.58
CA ALA A 236 4.54 20.03 -14.80
C ALA A 236 5.74 20.64 -15.53
N VAL A 237 5.47 21.44 -16.57
CA VAL A 237 6.52 22.15 -17.31
C VAL A 237 6.16 23.64 -17.39
N PRO A 238 6.50 24.44 -16.35
CA PRO A 238 6.22 25.87 -16.30
C PRO A 238 6.80 26.67 -17.47
N ASP A 239 6.25 27.85 -17.67
CA ASP A 239 6.77 28.80 -18.65
C ASP A 239 8.03 29.48 -18.12
N VAL A 240 8.98 29.73 -19.02
CA VAL A 240 10.22 30.44 -18.75
C VAL A 240 10.44 31.54 -19.77
N PRO A 241 11.22 32.58 -19.44
CA PRO A 241 11.57 33.62 -20.41
C PRO A 241 12.21 33.04 -21.67
N SER A 242 12.03 33.75 -22.78
CA SER A 242 12.61 33.36 -24.08
C SER A 242 14.13 33.15 -23.98
N GLY A 243 14.63 32.04 -24.55
CA GLY A 243 16.04 31.66 -24.49
C GLY A 243 16.44 30.84 -23.27
N GLN A 244 15.53 30.57 -22.31
CA GLN A 244 15.78 29.65 -21.20
C GLN A 244 15.16 28.27 -21.44
N THR A 245 15.80 27.23 -20.93
CA THR A 245 15.26 25.87 -20.96
C THR A 245 14.33 25.66 -19.78
N PRO A 246 13.06 25.25 -20.00
CA PRO A 246 12.15 24.93 -18.91
C PRO A 246 12.61 23.68 -18.16
N ASN A 247 12.27 23.60 -16.88
CA ASN A 247 12.52 22.41 -16.06
C ASN A 247 11.26 21.57 -15.94
N ASP A 248 11.45 20.26 -15.88
CA ASP A 248 10.40 19.32 -15.56
C ASP A 248 10.30 19.17 -14.04
N TYR A 249 9.09 19.36 -13.52
CA TYR A 249 8.74 19.08 -12.13
C TYR A 249 7.71 17.97 -12.08
N PHE A 250 7.69 17.23 -10.97
CA PHE A 250 6.75 16.13 -10.80
C PHE A 250 5.99 16.30 -9.49
N VAL A 251 4.69 16.04 -9.54
CA VAL A 251 3.76 16.15 -8.42
C VAL A 251 3.05 14.81 -8.28
N MET A 252 3.25 14.16 -7.14
CA MET A 252 2.63 12.90 -6.78
C MET A 252 1.43 13.17 -5.88
N LEU A 253 0.26 12.75 -6.35
CA LEU A 253 -0.95 12.65 -5.56
C LEU A 253 -1.13 11.19 -5.16
N LYS A 254 -1.29 10.95 -3.86
CA LYS A 254 -1.41 9.59 -3.32
C LYS A 254 -2.58 9.55 -2.36
N HIS A 255 -3.46 8.56 -2.51
CA HIS A 255 -4.59 8.35 -1.62
C HIS A 255 -4.27 7.20 -0.68
N PRO A 256 -3.93 7.44 0.60
CA PRO A 256 -3.55 6.38 1.51
C PRO A 256 -4.69 5.37 1.71
N ILE A 257 -4.35 4.08 1.81
CA ILE A 257 -5.33 3.02 1.99
C ILE A 257 -6.20 3.25 3.24
N GLN A 258 -7.51 3.08 3.09
CA GLN A 258 -8.51 3.27 4.16
C GLN A 258 -8.52 4.67 4.80
N GLN A 259 -8.02 5.70 4.12
CA GLN A 259 -8.10 7.10 4.57
C GLN A 259 -8.89 7.93 3.57
N TYR A 260 -10.08 8.39 3.96
CA TYR A 260 -10.99 9.17 3.10
C TYR A 260 -11.22 10.60 3.60
N ASN A 261 -10.25 11.10 4.37
CA ASN A 261 -10.25 12.45 4.94
C ASN A 261 -9.25 13.38 4.23
N TYR A 262 -8.21 12.80 3.61
CA TYR A 262 -7.12 13.53 2.98
C TYR A 262 -6.47 12.71 1.86
N LEU A 263 -5.66 13.39 1.07
CA LEU A 263 -4.70 12.79 0.13
C LEU A 263 -3.30 13.35 0.45
N ASP A 264 -2.27 12.58 0.13
CA ASP A 264 -0.89 13.02 0.22
C ASP A 264 -0.45 13.70 -1.06
N VAL A 265 0.21 14.85 -0.92
CA VAL A 265 0.86 15.58 -2.01
C VAL A 265 2.36 15.59 -1.75
N SER A 266 3.14 15.10 -2.70
CA SER A 266 4.61 15.21 -2.68
C SER A 266 5.08 15.72 -4.04
N TYR A 267 6.24 16.38 -4.11
CA TYR A 267 6.76 16.91 -5.37
C TYR A 267 8.28 16.87 -5.44
N GLY A 268 8.85 17.00 -6.63
CA GLY A 268 10.30 16.90 -6.82
C GLY A 268 10.74 16.91 -8.27
N LYS A 269 11.87 16.25 -8.54
CA LYS A 269 12.50 16.19 -9.88
C LYS A 269 12.89 14.77 -10.27
N GLY A 270 12.94 14.51 -11.58
CA GLY A 270 13.48 13.29 -12.16
C GLY A 270 12.71 12.01 -11.79
N PHE A 271 11.38 12.09 -11.74
CA PHE A 271 10.55 10.93 -11.46
C PHE A 271 10.58 9.92 -12.61
N THR A 272 10.63 8.64 -12.26
CA THR A 272 10.41 7.52 -13.17
C THR A 272 9.44 6.52 -12.53
N GLY A 273 8.49 6.03 -13.33
CA GLY A 273 7.47 5.09 -12.87
C GLY A 273 7.28 3.94 -13.85
N LYS A 274 7.02 2.75 -13.33
CA LYS A 274 6.60 1.57 -14.10
C LYS A 274 5.27 1.06 -13.57
N ASN A 275 4.26 1.08 -14.43
CA ASN A 275 2.95 0.53 -14.12
C ASN A 275 3.05 -0.99 -13.85
N PRO A 276 2.14 -1.56 -13.04
CA PRO A 276 2.11 -2.99 -12.81
C PRO A 276 1.86 -3.77 -14.11
N VAL A 277 2.37 -4.99 -14.17
CA VAL A 277 2.15 -5.92 -15.28
C VAL A 277 1.52 -7.19 -14.75
N GLY A 278 0.49 -7.70 -15.44
CA GLY A 278 -0.28 -8.87 -15.01
C GLY A 278 -1.37 -8.52 -13.98
N ASN A 279 -2.04 -9.53 -13.46
CA ASN A 279 -3.10 -9.38 -12.47
C ASN A 279 -2.59 -9.76 -11.07
N SER A 280 -2.63 -8.82 -10.13
CA SER A 280 -2.17 -9.05 -8.76
C SER A 280 -3.00 -10.10 -8.01
N ALA A 281 -4.29 -10.24 -8.34
CA ALA A 281 -5.17 -11.22 -7.74
C ALA A 281 -4.70 -12.66 -7.99
N ASP A 282 -4.03 -12.92 -9.11
CA ASP A 282 -3.49 -14.24 -9.46
C ASP A 282 -2.46 -14.72 -8.43
N THR A 283 -1.83 -13.80 -7.70
CA THR A 283 -0.83 -14.13 -6.67
C THR A 283 -1.45 -14.79 -5.43
N TYR A 284 -2.76 -14.69 -5.21
CA TYR A 284 -3.39 -15.22 -3.99
C TYR A 284 -4.76 -15.87 -4.20
N GLN A 285 -5.48 -15.57 -5.28
CA GLN A 285 -6.89 -15.94 -5.46
C GLN A 285 -7.15 -17.45 -5.37
N LEU A 286 -6.22 -18.28 -5.83
CA LEU A 286 -6.34 -19.74 -5.80
C LEU A 286 -5.58 -20.38 -4.62
N ALA A 287 -4.64 -19.66 -4.01
CA ALA A 287 -3.77 -20.19 -2.97
C ALA A 287 -4.27 -19.86 -1.54
N CYS A 288 -4.94 -18.72 -1.36
CA CYS A 288 -5.28 -18.16 -0.05
C CYS A 288 -6.78 -17.98 0.17
N ASP A 289 -7.17 -17.92 1.45
CA ASP A 289 -8.48 -17.44 1.86
C ASP A 289 -8.59 -15.93 1.60
N LYS A 290 -9.42 -15.56 0.62
CA LYS A 290 -9.65 -14.16 0.19
C LYS A 290 -10.06 -13.24 1.35
N SER A 291 -10.79 -13.75 2.35
CA SER A 291 -11.23 -12.94 3.49
C SER A 291 -10.08 -12.50 4.40
N THR A 292 -8.95 -13.22 4.34
CA THR A 292 -7.74 -12.94 5.12
C THR A 292 -6.70 -12.11 4.36
N VAL A 293 -6.96 -11.78 3.09
CA VAL A 293 -6.07 -10.96 2.23
C VAL A 293 -6.27 -9.48 2.54
N ILE A 294 -5.73 -9.08 3.69
CA ILE A 294 -5.78 -7.75 4.27
C ILE A 294 -4.35 -7.15 4.24
N PRO A 295 -4.15 -5.94 3.70
CA PRO A 295 -2.85 -5.27 3.66
C PRO A 295 -2.07 -5.35 4.99
N GLY A 296 -0.80 -5.75 4.92
CA GLY A 296 0.09 -5.89 6.07
C GLY A 296 -0.19 -7.09 7.00
N LYS A 297 -1.20 -7.92 6.71
CA LYS A 297 -1.48 -9.16 7.46
C LYS A 297 -1.04 -10.39 6.68
N VAL A 298 -0.71 -11.46 7.39
CA VAL A 298 -0.37 -12.75 6.77
C VAL A 298 -1.68 -13.48 6.42
N PRO A 299 -1.95 -13.76 5.14
CA PRO A 299 -3.16 -14.46 4.75
C PRO A 299 -3.05 -15.97 5.01
N VAL A 300 -4.18 -16.63 5.18
CA VAL A 300 -4.24 -18.08 5.38
C VAL A 300 -4.12 -18.79 4.03
N VAL A 301 -3.13 -19.69 3.91
CA VAL A 301 -2.93 -20.52 2.71
C VAL A 301 -3.83 -21.74 2.78
N LEU A 302 -4.71 -21.90 1.79
CA LEU A 302 -5.64 -23.03 1.66
C LEU A 302 -5.10 -24.12 0.72
N ASP A 303 -4.35 -23.72 -0.31
CA ASP A 303 -3.78 -24.65 -1.31
C ASP A 303 -2.26 -24.45 -1.43
N GLN A 304 -1.52 -25.46 -0.97
CA GLN A 304 -0.05 -25.45 -0.97
C GLN A 304 0.56 -25.55 -2.37
N LYS A 305 -0.10 -26.19 -3.34
CA LYS A 305 0.40 -26.34 -4.71
C LYS A 305 0.21 -25.05 -5.50
N GLN A 306 -0.91 -24.36 -5.27
CA GLN A 306 -1.11 -23.02 -5.82
C GLN A 306 -0.10 -22.03 -5.23
N ALA A 307 0.16 -22.09 -3.92
CA ALA A 307 1.21 -21.29 -3.29
C ALA A 307 2.62 -21.59 -3.83
N GLU A 308 2.94 -22.87 -4.08
CA GLU A 308 4.18 -23.29 -4.76
C GLU A 308 4.31 -22.67 -6.15
N LEU A 309 3.25 -22.73 -6.96
CA LEU A 309 3.25 -22.15 -8.30
C LEU A 309 3.58 -20.66 -8.24
N GLN A 310 2.91 -19.90 -7.36
CA GLN A 310 3.17 -18.47 -7.23
C GLN A 310 4.58 -18.17 -6.69
N TYR A 311 5.09 -18.98 -5.75
CA TYR A 311 6.47 -18.91 -5.28
C TYR A 311 7.47 -19.07 -6.44
N ASN A 312 7.28 -20.09 -7.27
CA ASN A 312 8.17 -20.37 -8.40
C ASN A 312 8.09 -19.28 -9.47
N LYS A 313 6.89 -18.77 -9.78
CA LYS A 313 6.71 -17.63 -10.70
C LYS A 313 7.44 -16.39 -10.21
N TRP A 314 7.31 -16.07 -8.92
CA TRP A 314 7.91 -14.88 -8.33
C TRP A 314 9.44 -14.93 -8.36
N ASN A 315 10.02 -16.07 -8.01
CA ASN A 315 11.47 -16.25 -7.90
C ASN A 315 12.16 -16.63 -9.22
N ASN A 316 11.41 -16.81 -10.31
CA ASN A 316 11.97 -17.08 -11.63
C ASN A 316 12.04 -15.78 -12.46
N PRO A 317 13.23 -15.27 -12.81
CA PRO A 317 13.38 -14.07 -13.61
C PRO A 317 12.82 -14.24 -15.05
N ASP A 318 12.88 -15.45 -15.60
CA ASP A 318 12.52 -15.75 -16.99
C ASP A 318 11.01 -16.00 -17.18
N TYR A 319 10.23 -16.02 -16.10
CA TYR A 319 8.80 -16.25 -16.17
C TYR A 319 8.08 -14.99 -16.66
N THR A 320 7.50 -15.06 -17.86
CA THR A 320 6.82 -13.93 -18.51
C THR A 320 5.45 -13.64 -17.92
N ASP A 321 4.74 -14.68 -17.48
CA ASP A 321 3.34 -14.60 -17.01
C ASP A 321 3.29 -14.49 -15.47
N LYS A 322 4.05 -13.54 -14.93
CA LYS A 322 4.07 -13.20 -13.50
C LYS A 322 3.58 -11.78 -13.28
N TYR A 323 2.92 -11.58 -12.15
CA TYR A 323 2.61 -10.23 -11.68
C TYR A 323 3.91 -9.51 -11.31
N THR A 324 4.10 -8.32 -11.88
CA THR A 324 5.20 -7.41 -11.53
C THR A 324 4.59 -6.18 -10.86
N PRO A 325 4.95 -5.89 -9.59
CA PRO A 325 4.36 -4.78 -8.86
C PRO A 325 4.74 -3.42 -9.46
N PRO A 326 3.96 -2.37 -9.17
CA PRO A 326 4.31 -1.02 -9.55
C PRO A 326 5.66 -0.62 -8.93
N HIS A 327 6.40 0.23 -9.63
CA HIS A 327 7.67 0.76 -9.14
C HIS A 327 7.76 2.26 -9.41
N GLU A 328 8.15 3.01 -8.39
CA GLU A 328 8.47 4.43 -8.45
C GLU A 328 9.91 4.65 -8.02
N ALA A 329 10.56 5.62 -8.66
CA ALA A 329 11.89 6.10 -8.26
C ALA A 329 12.02 7.58 -8.62
N TRP A 330 12.78 8.31 -7.81
CA TRP A 330 13.11 9.72 -8.05
C TRP A 330 14.61 9.88 -8.28
N ALA A 331 15.00 10.96 -8.95
CA ALA A 331 16.41 11.31 -9.07
C ALA A 331 17.00 11.49 -7.67
N HIS A 332 18.23 11.00 -7.46
CA HIS A 332 18.95 11.23 -6.22
C HIS A 332 19.61 12.62 -6.23
N ASP A 333 19.80 13.18 -5.05
CA ASP A 333 20.63 14.37 -4.85
C ASP A 333 22.11 14.03 -5.09
N TYR A 334 23.00 15.01 -4.95
CA TYR A 334 24.44 14.87 -5.20
C TYR A 334 25.13 13.77 -4.38
N ASP A 335 24.50 13.25 -3.33
CA ASP A 335 25.01 12.15 -2.51
C ASP A 335 24.69 10.75 -3.05
N ASP A 336 23.95 10.66 -4.18
CA ASP A 336 23.46 9.44 -4.82
C ASP A 336 22.66 8.53 -3.88
N LYS A 337 22.09 9.07 -2.79
CA LYS A 337 21.36 8.31 -1.76
C LYS A 337 19.98 8.87 -1.46
N VAL A 338 19.85 10.19 -1.39
CA VAL A 338 18.59 10.83 -0.99
C VAL A 338 17.81 11.20 -2.25
N GLU A 339 16.62 10.62 -2.41
CA GLU A 339 15.69 10.97 -3.48
C GLU A 339 15.22 12.44 -3.38
N ILE A 340 15.27 13.19 -4.48
CA ILE A 340 14.76 14.56 -4.59
C ILE A 340 13.23 14.53 -4.67
N LYS A 341 12.60 14.14 -3.55
CA LYS A 341 11.17 14.07 -3.30
C LYS A 341 10.87 14.78 -1.99
N SER A 342 9.89 15.68 -1.99
CA SER A 342 9.49 16.37 -0.78
C SER A 342 8.92 15.37 0.23
N PRO A 343 9.00 15.67 1.53
CA PRO A 343 8.11 15.04 2.50
C PRO A 343 6.65 15.21 2.06
N SER A 344 5.80 14.25 2.41
CA SER A 344 4.39 14.29 2.05
C SER A 344 3.65 15.36 2.84
N SER A 345 2.88 16.19 2.16
CA SER A 345 1.94 17.12 2.77
C SER A 345 0.53 16.54 2.70
N HIS A 346 -0.20 16.57 3.81
CA HIS A 346 -1.51 15.94 3.93
C HIS A 346 -2.62 16.95 3.58
N PHE A 347 -3.23 16.82 2.40
CA PHE A 347 -4.28 17.72 1.91
C PHE A 347 -5.66 17.23 2.33
N PHE A 348 -6.18 17.80 3.41
CA PHE A 348 -7.44 17.39 4.03
C PHE A 348 -8.65 18.02 3.36
N TYR A 349 -9.74 17.25 3.31
CA TYR A 349 -11.07 17.67 2.87
C TYR A 349 -12.18 17.22 3.82
N GLY A 350 -11.82 16.56 4.93
CA GLY A 350 -12.76 16.27 6.02
C GLY A 350 -12.07 15.65 7.24
N ALA A 351 -12.83 15.30 8.26
CA ALA A 351 -12.33 14.59 9.43
C ALA A 351 -13.27 13.45 9.87
N ASP A 352 -12.75 12.56 10.71
CA ASP A 352 -13.55 11.59 11.43
C ASP A 352 -14.39 12.30 12.51
N SER A 353 -15.60 11.80 12.74
CA SER A 353 -16.50 12.35 13.76
C SER A 353 -16.12 11.85 15.14
N VAL A 354 -16.13 12.72 16.15
CA VAL A 354 -15.87 12.33 17.54
C VAL A 354 -17.13 12.16 18.38
N VAL A 355 -18.29 12.56 17.86
CA VAL A 355 -19.55 12.57 18.60
C VAL A 355 -19.93 11.16 19.08
N SER A 356 -20.52 11.07 20.27
CA SER A 356 -20.78 9.79 20.95
C SER A 356 -21.97 9.02 20.38
N TRP A 357 -22.90 9.69 19.71
CA TRP A 357 -24.14 9.10 19.19
C TRP A 357 -24.01 8.51 17.78
N VAL A 358 -22.87 8.71 17.09
CA VAL A 358 -22.60 8.12 15.78
C VAL A 358 -21.82 6.80 15.96
N PRO A 359 -22.38 5.65 15.56
CA PRO A 359 -21.69 4.37 15.66
C PRO A 359 -20.47 4.25 14.72
N ASN A 360 -20.57 4.80 13.51
CA ASN A 360 -19.46 4.80 12.54
C ASN A 360 -18.87 6.20 12.40
N LYS A 361 -17.73 6.41 13.06
CA LYS A 361 -17.02 7.68 13.13
C LYS A 361 -16.20 8.00 11.88
N LYS A 362 -15.93 7.00 11.04
CA LYS A 362 -15.05 7.13 9.87
C LYS A 362 -15.82 7.55 8.63
N ARG A 363 -15.22 8.41 7.81
CA ARG A 363 -15.72 8.67 6.46
C ARG A 363 -15.61 7.43 5.58
N ARG A 364 -16.56 7.28 4.67
CA ARG A 364 -16.62 6.19 3.69
C ARG A 364 -16.01 6.65 2.35
N PRO A 365 -15.60 5.71 1.48
CA PRO A 365 -15.10 6.04 0.14
C PRO A 365 -16.10 6.80 -0.74
N ASP A 366 -17.41 6.59 -0.54
CA ASP A 366 -18.49 7.13 -1.37
C ASP A 366 -18.95 8.55 -1.00
N TYR A 367 -18.26 9.22 -0.07
CA TYR A 367 -18.58 10.61 0.27
C TYR A 367 -18.18 11.55 -0.86
N TRP A 368 -19.00 12.57 -1.12
CA TRP A 368 -18.70 13.57 -2.13
C TRP A 368 -17.66 14.58 -1.63
N VAL A 369 -16.85 15.03 -2.59
CA VAL A 369 -15.88 16.09 -2.47
C VAL A 369 -16.08 17.01 -3.65
N GLU A 370 -16.45 18.26 -3.38
CA GLU A 370 -16.46 19.33 -4.36
C GLU A 370 -15.03 19.83 -4.57
N TYR A 371 -14.67 20.14 -5.81
CA TYR A 371 -13.39 20.75 -6.14
C TYR A 371 -13.57 21.95 -7.07
N ASN A 372 -12.74 22.96 -6.85
CA ASN A 372 -12.61 24.15 -7.69
C ASN A 372 -11.12 24.28 -8.08
N LEU A 373 -10.83 24.36 -9.38
CA LEU A 373 -9.48 24.42 -9.94
C LEU A 373 -9.31 25.68 -10.77
N SER A 374 -8.18 26.33 -10.57
CA SER A 374 -7.65 27.36 -11.46
C SER A 374 -6.30 26.88 -11.96
N VAL A 375 -6.20 26.65 -13.28
CA VAL A 375 -5.08 25.95 -13.92
C VAL A 375 -4.39 26.87 -14.93
N SER A 376 -3.07 27.02 -14.79
CA SER A 376 -2.17 27.58 -15.81
C SER A 376 -0.99 26.63 -16.03
N ASN A 377 -0.13 26.90 -17.01
CA ASN A 377 1.10 26.11 -17.18
C ASN A 377 2.08 26.30 -16.01
N ASP A 378 1.99 27.42 -15.29
CA ASP A 378 2.88 27.72 -14.18
C ASP A 378 2.42 27.12 -12.85
N ARG A 379 1.10 26.98 -12.64
CA ARG A 379 0.53 26.53 -11.37
C ARG A 379 -0.89 25.96 -11.47
N VAL A 380 -1.27 25.22 -10.45
CA VAL A 380 -2.64 24.84 -10.13
C VAL A 380 -2.96 25.36 -8.73
N ALA A 381 -4.07 26.10 -8.61
CA ALA A 381 -4.67 26.40 -7.32
C ALA A 381 -5.95 25.58 -7.17
N ILE A 382 -6.10 24.92 -6.02
CA ILE A 382 -7.13 23.94 -5.76
C ILE A 382 -7.85 24.35 -4.48
N VAL A 383 -9.17 24.33 -4.50
CA VAL A 383 -9.99 24.28 -3.28
C VAL A 383 -10.80 23.00 -3.31
N ILE A 384 -10.71 22.22 -2.24
CA ILE A 384 -11.53 21.02 -2.04
C ILE A 384 -12.41 21.19 -0.81
N GLU A 385 -13.65 20.75 -0.92
CA GLU A 385 -14.66 20.80 0.13
C GLU A 385 -15.33 19.43 0.24
N GLY A 386 -15.03 18.67 1.29
CA GLY A 386 -15.70 17.39 1.52
C GLY A 386 -17.05 17.58 2.19
N ASP A 387 -18.03 16.75 1.83
CA ASP A 387 -19.37 16.78 2.43
C ASP A 387 -19.31 16.82 3.97
N PRO A 388 -20.23 17.47 4.67
CA PRO A 388 -20.28 17.33 6.12
C PRO A 388 -20.53 15.86 6.51
N SER A 389 -19.70 15.34 7.43
CA SER A 389 -19.97 14.09 8.17
C SER A 389 -21.26 14.30 9.01
N PRO A 390 -21.84 13.31 9.71
CA PRO A 390 -22.92 13.57 10.68
C PRO A 390 -22.62 14.65 11.76
N ASP A 391 -21.39 15.16 11.82
CA ASP A 391 -20.93 16.27 12.64
C ASP A 391 -20.46 17.44 11.75
N MET A 392 -21.01 18.64 11.98
CA MET A 392 -20.64 19.86 11.24
C MET A 392 -19.18 20.26 11.47
N ASP A 393 -18.58 19.87 12.60
CA ASP A 393 -17.18 20.18 12.94
C ASP A 393 -16.16 19.41 12.06
N ALA A 394 -16.63 18.48 11.23
CA ALA A 394 -15.83 17.65 10.34
C ALA A 394 -15.84 18.13 8.87
N TYR A 395 -16.44 19.29 8.59
CA TYR A 395 -16.49 19.93 7.27
C TYR A 395 -15.25 20.81 7.04
N TYR A 396 -14.46 20.50 6.01
CA TYR A 396 -13.26 21.27 5.65
C TYR A 396 -13.32 21.82 4.23
N SER A 397 -13.14 23.14 4.11
CA SER A 397 -12.78 23.85 2.90
C SER A 397 -11.29 24.16 2.96
N SER A 398 -10.55 23.52 2.05
CA SER A 398 -9.11 23.41 2.11
C SER A 398 -8.48 23.88 0.82
N PHE A 399 -7.44 24.70 0.94
CA PHE A 399 -6.71 25.26 -0.18
C PHE A 399 -5.41 24.51 -0.43
N ALA A 400 -5.06 24.33 -1.70
CA ALA A 400 -3.71 24.01 -2.11
C ALA A 400 -3.24 24.91 -3.26
N TYR A 401 -1.94 25.18 -3.25
CA TYR A 401 -1.22 25.76 -4.37
C TYR A 401 -0.13 24.79 -4.79
N ILE A 402 0.00 24.51 -6.08
CA ILE A 402 1.03 23.64 -6.64
C ILE A 402 1.59 24.32 -7.88
N GLY A 403 2.83 24.81 -7.82
CA GLY A 403 3.41 25.48 -8.98
C GLY A 403 4.55 26.43 -8.71
N LYS A 404 4.94 27.13 -9.78
CA LYS A 404 5.89 28.23 -9.76
C LYS A 404 5.26 29.49 -9.18
N THR A 405 6.06 30.31 -8.49
CA THR A 405 5.64 31.64 -8.02
C THR A 405 6.13 32.73 -8.98
N ILE A 406 5.59 33.93 -8.90
CA ILE A 406 6.12 35.07 -9.66
C ILE A 406 7.37 35.58 -8.92
N PRO A 407 8.58 35.38 -9.48
CA PRO A 407 9.80 35.76 -8.80
C PRO A 407 10.03 37.27 -8.90
N PHE A 408 10.72 37.84 -7.90
CA PHE A 408 11.25 39.20 -8.00
C PHE A 408 12.49 39.32 -8.89
N ALA A 409 13.14 38.19 -9.18
CA ALA A 409 14.32 38.13 -10.02
C ALA A 409 14.07 37.28 -11.27
N ASP A 410 14.32 37.84 -12.46
CA ASP A 410 14.08 37.22 -13.78
C ASP A 410 14.92 35.97 -14.08
N TYR A 411 15.79 35.55 -13.16
CA TYR A 411 16.59 34.33 -13.28
C TYR A 411 16.14 33.22 -12.31
N ASP A 412 15.18 33.49 -11.41
CA ASP A 412 14.70 32.51 -10.43
C ASP A 412 13.64 31.57 -11.03
N HIS A 413 14.14 30.60 -11.81
CA HIS A 413 13.30 29.65 -12.55
C HIS A 413 13.67 28.18 -12.32
N LYS A 414 14.88 27.89 -11.83
CA LYS A 414 15.37 26.51 -11.63
C LYS A 414 14.81 25.84 -10.37
N GLY A 415 14.61 26.61 -9.31
CA GLY A 415 14.15 26.14 -8.00
C GLY A 415 12.83 26.74 -7.54
N ASN A 416 12.22 27.60 -8.36
CA ASN A 416 10.99 28.33 -8.06
C ASN A 416 9.78 27.49 -8.47
N PHE A 417 9.53 26.43 -7.72
CA PHE A 417 8.36 25.58 -7.83
C PHE A 417 8.09 25.04 -6.44
N GLY A 418 6.85 25.00 -6.00
CA GLY A 418 6.54 24.57 -4.64
C GLY A 418 5.09 24.25 -4.42
N ILE A 419 4.79 23.80 -3.21
CA ILE A 419 3.44 23.43 -2.81
C ILE A 419 3.07 23.98 -1.44
N THR A 420 1.77 24.18 -1.24
CA THR A 420 1.17 24.23 0.09
C THR A 420 -0.22 23.61 0.06
N VAL A 421 -0.68 23.04 1.18
CA VAL A 421 -1.98 22.39 1.32
C VAL A 421 -2.59 22.68 2.70
N GLY A 422 -3.92 22.68 2.81
CA GLY A 422 -4.61 22.71 4.09
C GLY A 422 -4.71 21.32 4.74
N MET A 423 -4.53 21.28 6.06
CA MET A 423 -4.58 20.06 6.87
C MET A 423 -5.65 20.18 7.97
N GLY A 424 -6.19 19.02 8.37
CA GLY A 424 -7.16 18.89 9.46
C GLY A 424 -6.60 19.22 10.85
N ASP A 425 -7.47 19.07 11.85
CA ASP A 425 -7.14 19.26 13.26
C ASP A 425 -5.99 18.34 13.72
N LEU A 426 -5.14 18.78 14.64
CA LEU A 426 -4.06 17.99 15.22
C LEU A 426 -4.53 17.18 16.44
N THR A 427 -5.69 16.55 16.27
CA THR A 427 -6.34 15.67 17.25
C THR A 427 -6.42 14.26 16.68
N LYS A 428 -5.83 13.28 17.37
CA LYS A 428 -5.64 11.91 16.87
C LYS A 428 -6.96 11.26 16.45
N GLU A 429 -8.04 11.51 17.19
CA GLU A 429 -9.36 10.93 16.94
C GLU A 429 -10.08 11.54 15.72
N LYS A 430 -9.71 12.76 15.30
CA LYS A 430 -10.32 13.45 14.16
C LYS A 430 -9.55 13.22 12.86
N SER A 431 -8.23 13.36 12.91
CA SER A 431 -7.37 13.36 11.72
C SER A 431 -6.37 12.22 11.67
N GLY A 432 -6.14 11.53 12.80
CA GLY A 432 -5.03 10.59 12.92
C GLY A 432 -3.68 11.24 13.17
N PHE A 433 -3.59 12.56 13.37
CA PHE A 433 -2.33 13.29 13.59
C PHE A 433 -2.29 14.04 14.91
N LEU A 434 -1.09 14.15 15.47
CA LEU A 434 -0.72 14.99 16.61
C LEU A 434 0.23 16.11 16.16
N PRO A 435 0.40 17.19 16.95
CA PRO A 435 1.33 18.25 16.59
C PRO A 435 2.76 17.78 16.32
N ALA A 436 3.23 16.78 17.07
CA ALA A 436 4.56 16.19 16.88
C ALA A 436 4.72 15.48 15.52
N ASP A 437 3.63 15.01 14.92
CA ASP A 437 3.65 14.28 13.64
C ASP A 437 3.94 15.19 12.45
N ILE A 438 3.75 16.51 12.57
CA ILE A 438 3.99 17.47 11.48
C ILE A 438 5.04 18.53 11.81
N LYS A 439 5.65 18.44 12.98
CA LYS A 439 6.61 19.42 13.49
C LYS A 439 7.97 19.23 12.83
N GLN A 440 8.45 20.27 12.14
CA GLN A 440 9.64 20.20 11.29
C GLN A 440 10.95 19.93 12.04
N ASP A 441 11.08 20.36 13.30
CA ASP A 441 12.32 20.24 14.07
C ASP A 441 12.48 18.88 14.77
N THR A 442 11.39 18.15 15.01
CA THR A 442 11.40 16.88 15.75
C THR A 442 11.03 15.67 14.90
N ASN A 443 10.34 15.85 13.76
CA ASN A 443 9.97 14.72 12.90
C ASN A 443 11.08 14.47 11.85
N PRO A 444 11.74 13.29 11.85
CA PRO A 444 12.79 12.94 10.90
C PRO A 444 12.41 13.08 9.41
N ASN A 445 11.13 12.84 9.08
CA ASN A 445 10.64 12.98 7.70
C ASN A 445 10.72 14.43 7.22
N TYR A 446 10.55 15.38 8.13
CA TYR A 446 10.58 16.80 7.83
C TYR A 446 11.87 17.48 8.25
N SER A 447 12.77 16.85 9.03
CA SER A 447 14.07 17.46 9.37
C SER A 447 15.21 17.04 8.44
N GLY A 448 14.98 16.03 7.59
CA GLY A 448 16.00 15.42 6.72
C GLY A 448 16.69 16.37 5.73
N TRP A 449 16.02 17.45 5.31
CA TRP A 449 16.57 18.45 4.38
C TRP A 449 17.12 19.71 5.08
N GLY A 450 17.27 19.64 6.40
CA GLY A 450 17.79 20.72 7.24
C GLY A 450 16.73 21.37 8.15
N ARG A 451 17.19 22.30 8.98
CA ARG A 451 16.40 22.92 10.05
C ARG A 451 15.14 23.65 9.57
N TYR A 452 15.14 24.19 8.36
CA TYR A 452 14.04 24.98 7.80
C TYR A 452 13.26 24.22 6.72
N THR A 453 13.37 22.91 6.67
CA THR A 453 12.59 22.09 5.74
C THR A 453 11.09 22.27 5.99
N SER A 454 10.33 22.42 4.92
CA SER A 454 8.88 22.61 4.92
C SER A 454 8.13 21.31 5.14
N ASN A 455 7.00 21.39 5.84
CA ASN A 455 5.99 20.34 5.84
C ASN A 455 4.87 20.58 4.80
N GLY A 456 4.90 21.71 4.11
CA GLY A 456 3.92 22.12 3.11
C GLY A 456 2.49 22.37 3.63
N MET A 457 2.24 22.29 4.95
CA MET A 457 0.88 22.42 5.52
C MET A 457 0.65 23.77 6.20
N TYR A 458 1.60 24.22 7.02
CA TYR A 458 1.59 25.58 7.60
C TYR A 458 2.66 26.50 7.00
N SER A 459 3.31 26.02 5.93
CA SER A 459 4.33 26.75 5.19
C SER A 459 4.21 26.41 3.70
N PHE A 460 4.77 27.26 2.86
CA PHE A 460 4.98 26.98 1.45
C PHE A 460 6.29 26.21 1.28
N SER A 461 6.21 24.96 0.84
CA SER A 461 7.36 24.14 0.54
C SER A 461 7.93 24.55 -0.81
N MET A 462 9.09 25.16 -0.83
CA MET A 462 9.76 25.60 -2.04
C MET A 462 10.84 24.62 -2.45
N LEU A 463 10.88 24.22 -3.72
CA LEU A 463 11.73 23.13 -4.20
C LEU A 463 13.18 23.37 -3.83
N GLN A 464 13.72 24.54 -4.16
CA GLN A 464 15.13 24.80 -3.99
C GLN A 464 15.39 26.30 -3.76
N THR A 465 16.12 26.59 -2.69
CA THR A 465 16.66 27.92 -2.36
C THR A 465 17.73 28.38 -3.36
N ARG A 466 18.10 29.66 -3.36
CA ARG A 466 19.24 30.19 -4.13
C ARG A 466 20.53 29.44 -3.81
N SER A 467 20.71 29.05 -2.55
CA SER A 467 21.87 28.26 -2.07
C SER A 467 21.76 26.76 -2.38
N SER A 468 20.78 26.36 -3.21
CA SER A 468 20.56 24.99 -3.66
C SER A 468 20.05 23.99 -2.61
N VAL A 469 19.70 24.44 -1.41
CA VAL A 469 19.04 23.62 -0.37
C VAL A 469 17.58 23.34 -0.76
N TYR A 470 17.15 22.09 -0.68
CA TYR A 470 15.82 21.66 -1.13
C TYR A 470 14.72 21.79 -0.08
N PHE A 471 13.47 21.94 -0.53
CA PHE A 471 12.24 21.84 0.26
C PHE A 471 12.15 22.77 1.47
N GLN A 472 12.71 23.98 1.39
CA GLN A 472 12.73 24.91 2.52
C GLN A 472 11.38 25.63 2.69
N ALA A 473 11.07 26.00 3.93
CA ALA A 473 9.81 26.59 4.37
C ALA A 473 9.77 28.10 4.14
N TYR A 474 8.91 28.53 3.23
CA TYR A 474 8.59 29.93 3.02
C TYR A 474 7.26 30.26 3.70
N TYR A 475 7.17 31.46 4.26
CA TYR A 475 5.98 31.92 4.96
C TYR A 475 5.32 33.06 4.19
N PRO A 476 3.98 33.12 4.20
CA PRO A 476 3.26 34.19 3.53
C PRO A 476 3.45 35.52 4.26
N ALA A 477 3.58 36.58 3.48
CA ALA A 477 3.59 37.96 3.92
C ALA A 477 2.69 38.76 2.98
N PHE A 478 1.87 39.66 3.54
CA PHE A 478 0.91 40.45 2.78
C PHE A 478 0.46 41.65 3.63
N ILE A 479 -0.20 42.60 2.97
CA ILE A 479 -0.74 43.80 3.61
C ILE A 479 -2.14 43.46 4.16
N THR A 480 -2.33 43.70 5.45
CA THR A 480 -3.57 43.41 6.20
C THR A 480 -3.80 44.48 7.25
N GLN A 481 -5.04 44.65 7.71
CA GLN A 481 -5.28 45.42 8.93
C GLN A 481 -4.68 44.71 10.14
N LEU A 482 -4.49 45.45 11.24
CA LEU A 482 -3.91 44.92 12.47
C LEU A 482 -4.80 43.77 12.97
N PRO A 483 -4.32 42.51 12.98
CA PRO A 483 -5.14 41.39 13.40
C PRO A 483 -5.30 41.38 14.92
N LYS A 484 -6.30 40.63 15.37
CA LYS A 484 -6.44 40.30 16.78
C LYS A 484 -5.63 39.03 17.10
N TYR A 485 -4.42 39.19 17.63
CA TYR A 485 -3.62 38.04 18.05
C TYR A 485 -4.13 37.45 19.36
N ASP A 486 -4.92 36.39 19.29
CA ASP A 486 -5.29 35.62 20.49
C ASP A 486 -4.05 34.90 21.05
N GLY A 487 -3.67 35.22 22.29
CA GLY A 487 -2.59 34.55 23.01
C GLY A 487 -1.18 35.13 22.83
N VAL A 488 -0.99 36.21 22.06
CA VAL A 488 0.32 36.88 21.90
C VAL A 488 0.27 38.30 22.44
N GLY A 489 0.64 38.45 23.71
CA GLY A 489 0.75 39.74 24.38
C GLY A 489 -0.57 40.51 24.49
N THR A 490 -0.46 41.79 24.84
CA THR A 490 -1.56 42.74 24.84
C THR A 490 -1.30 43.79 23.78
N ILE A 491 -2.26 44.00 22.88
CA ILE A 491 -2.21 45.13 21.94
C ILE A 491 -2.20 46.42 22.75
N PRO A 492 -1.23 47.35 22.51
CA PRO A 492 -1.22 48.66 23.17
C PRO A 492 -2.59 49.34 23.03
N PRO A 493 -3.15 49.92 24.11
CA PRO A 493 -4.49 50.52 24.08
C PRO A 493 -4.69 51.51 22.92
N GLU A 494 -3.63 52.22 22.52
CA GLU A 494 -3.62 53.19 21.44
C GLU A 494 -3.81 52.54 20.06
N LEU A 495 -3.36 51.29 19.88
CA LEU A 495 -3.47 50.53 18.64
C LEU A 495 -4.76 49.70 18.55
N SER A 496 -5.51 49.57 19.65
CA SER A 496 -6.76 48.79 19.69
C SER A 496 -7.80 49.23 18.65
N LYS A 497 -7.80 50.52 18.25
CA LYS A 497 -8.69 51.08 17.22
C LYS A 497 -8.37 50.61 15.80
N MET A 498 -7.19 50.03 15.58
CA MET A 498 -6.79 49.46 14.29
C MET A 498 -7.22 48.00 14.14
N VAL A 499 -7.65 47.35 15.22
CA VAL A 499 -8.23 46.00 15.18
C VAL A 499 -9.65 46.11 14.68
N LEU A 500 -9.98 45.32 13.66
CA LEU A 500 -11.30 45.34 13.05
C LEU A 500 -12.34 44.65 13.94
N GLU A 501 -13.56 45.18 13.94
CA GLU A 501 -14.70 44.46 14.50
C GLU A 501 -15.11 43.32 13.56
N ALA A 502 -15.46 42.15 14.11
CA ALA A 502 -15.76 40.94 13.35
C ALA A 502 -16.85 41.09 12.25
N ASN A 503 -17.76 42.07 12.39
CA ASN A 503 -18.79 42.38 11.39
C ASN A 503 -18.63 43.77 10.76
N GLY A 504 -17.56 44.51 11.13
CA GLY A 504 -17.43 45.94 10.86
C GLY A 504 -16.68 46.28 9.58
N PHE A 505 -15.91 45.36 9.01
CA PHE A 505 -15.13 45.64 7.80
C PHE A 505 -15.98 45.41 6.55
N GLN A 506 -16.23 46.50 5.82
CA GLN A 506 -17.13 46.57 4.67
C GLN A 506 -16.34 47.09 3.46
N SER A 507 -16.88 46.94 2.26
CA SER A 507 -16.35 47.66 1.10
C SER A 507 -16.22 49.15 1.40
N SER A 508 -15.15 49.77 0.88
CA SER A 508 -14.89 51.19 1.11
C SER A 508 -16.09 52.03 0.70
N LYS A 509 -16.61 52.88 1.59
CA LYS A 509 -17.76 53.75 1.24
C LYS A 509 -17.43 54.73 0.11
N TRP A 510 -16.15 55.03 -0.09
CA TRP A 510 -15.62 55.96 -1.08
C TRP A 510 -15.39 55.31 -2.45
N THR A 511 -14.78 54.12 -2.48
CA THR A 511 -14.41 53.45 -3.74
C THR A 511 -15.34 52.29 -4.10
N LYS A 512 -16.14 51.81 -3.14
CA LYS A 512 -16.93 50.57 -3.22
C LYS A 512 -16.10 49.32 -3.47
N LYS A 513 -14.77 49.39 -3.23
CA LYS A 513 -13.83 48.28 -3.41
C LYS A 513 -13.45 47.63 -2.07
N TYR A 514 -13.16 46.33 -2.09
CA TYR A 514 -12.47 45.62 -1.01
C TYR A 514 -10.95 45.73 -1.21
N HIS A 515 -10.18 45.59 -0.12
CA HIS A 515 -8.73 45.51 -0.20
C HIS A 515 -8.30 44.04 -0.25
N ALA A 516 -7.51 43.68 -1.25
CA ALA A 516 -6.84 42.39 -1.36
C ALA A 516 -5.34 42.63 -1.58
N SER A 517 -4.51 41.70 -1.12
CA SER A 517 -3.06 41.82 -1.20
C SER A 517 -2.43 40.59 -1.86
N PRO A 518 -1.45 40.75 -2.77
CA PRO A 518 -0.62 39.64 -3.23
C PRO A 518 0.03 38.94 -2.04
N ILE A 519 0.15 37.61 -2.14
CA ILE A 519 0.77 36.80 -1.09
C ILE A 519 2.25 36.63 -1.41
N TYR A 520 3.09 37.43 -0.78
CA TYR A 520 4.54 37.33 -0.89
C TYR A 520 5.06 36.15 -0.08
N LEU A 521 6.16 35.55 -0.54
CA LEU A 521 6.82 34.45 0.15
C LEU A 521 8.18 34.92 0.70
N VAL A 522 8.35 34.77 2.01
CA VAL A 522 9.56 35.12 2.74
C VAL A 522 10.19 33.90 3.41
N HIS A 523 11.51 33.77 3.25
CA HIS A 523 12.32 32.81 3.98
C HIS A 523 13.26 33.55 4.92
N GLN A 524 13.47 33.04 6.14
CA GLN A 524 14.24 33.74 7.19
C GLN A 524 15.68 34.06 6.77
N PHE A 525 16.29 33.20 5.96
CA PHE A 525 17.67 33.38 5.48
C PHE A 525 17.76 34.09 4.11
N GLU A 526 16.74 33.97 3.26
CA GLU A 526 16.81 34.49 1.87
C GLU A 526 16.03 35.78 1.67
N GLY A 527 15.21 36.16 2.66
CA GLY A 527 14.28 37.27 2.52
C GLY A 527 13.14 36.92 1.56
N TYR A 528 12.63 37.95 0.89
CA TYR A 528 11.53 37.82 -0.06
C TYR A 528 12.03 37.27 -1.41
N ARG A 529 11.31 36.28 -1.94
CA ARG A 529 11.64 35.64 -3.21
C ARG A 529 10.69 36.01 -4.35
N GLY A 530 9.42 36.19 -4.03
CA GLY A 530 8.36 36.40 -5.01
C GLY A 530 6.98 36.37 -4.34
N TYR A 531 5.93 36.18 -5.13
CA TYR A 531 4.55 36.07 -4.67
C TYR A 531 3.77 35.00 -5.44
N LEU A 532 2.71 34.48 -4.82
CA LEU A 532 1.85 33.48 -5.46
C LEU A 532 1.20 34.05 -6.72
N ASP A 533 1.24 33.28 -7.81
CA ASP A 533 0.61 33.69 -9.07
C ASP A 533 -0.91 33.57 -8.94
N SER A 534 -1.61 34.67 -9.24
CA SER A 534 -3.07 34.67 -9.41
C SER A 534 -3.87 34.21 -8.16
N VAL A 535 -3.28 34.43 -6.98
CA VAL A 535 -3.90 34.19 -5.67
C VAL A 535 -3.64 35.39 -4.77
N VAL A 536 -4.69 35.90 -4.13
CA VAL A 536 -4.61 37.06 -3.24
C VAL A 536 -5.13 36.73 -1.85
N ALA A 537 -4.52 37.35 -0.83
CA ALA A 537 -5.04 37.38 0.52
C ALA A 537 -6.11 38.45 0.65
N ILE A 538 -7.23 38.09 1.27
CA ILE A 538 -8.36 38.99 1.49
C ILE A 538 -8.99 38.68 2.84
N GLU A 539 -9.46 39.72 3.53
CA GLU A 539 -10.20 39.56 4.78
C GLU A 539 -11.61 39.01 4.51
N ASP A 540 -12.05 38.03 5.30
CA ASP A 540 -13.31 37.30 5.06
C ASP A 540 -14.59 38.07 5.48
N HIS A 541 -14.43 39.25 6.08
CA HIS A 541 -15.53 40.06 6.60
C HIS A 541 -16.53 40.48 5.51
N ASN A 542 -17.81 40.13 5.72
CA ASN A 542 -18.94 40.46 4.82
C ASN A 542 -18.79 39.93 3.38
N LEU A 543 -17.98 38.89 3.17
CA LEU A 543 -17.92 38.14 1.91
C LEU A 543 -18.57 36.76 2.09
N ILE A 544 -19.35 36.33 1.10
CA ILE A 544 -19.96 35.00 1.11
C ILE A 544 -19.02 34.04 0.39
N ASN A 545 -18.80 32.86 0.94
CA ASN A 545 -17.99 31.81 0.31
C ASN A 545 -18.45 31.59 -1.14
N LYS A 546 -17.51 31.52 -2.09
CA LYS A 546 -17.73 31.39 -3.54
C LYS A 546 -18.20 32.64 -4.27
N ASP A 547 -18.25 33.80 -3.63
CA ASP A 547 -18.51 35.08 -4.31
C ASP A 547 -17.43 35.39 -5.36
N GLU A 548 -17.85 36.06 -6.44
CA GLU A 548 -16.96 36.56 -7.47
C GLU A 548 -16.57 38.02 -7.19
N LEU A 549 -15.27 38.29 -7.23
CA LEU A 549 -14.66 39.59 -6.99
C LEU A 549 -14.05 40.10 -8.29
N VAL A 550 -14.53 41.25 -8.75
CA VAL A 550 -14.09 41.88 -10.00
C VAL A 550 -13.02 42.93 -9.71
N VAL A 551 -11.88 42.81 -10.37
CA VAL A 551 -10.73 43.72 -10.25
C VAL A 551 -10.47 44.36 -11.62
N ASP A 552 -10.69 45.67 -11.71
CA ASP A 552 -10.18 46.48 -12.82
C ASP A 552 -8.68 46.70 -12.59
N THR A 553 -7.85 46.20 -13.51
CA THR A 553 -6.39 46.33 -13.42
C THR A 553 -5.89 47.75 -13.68
N GLU A 554 -6.76 48.62 -14.21
CA GLU A 554 -6.42 49.96 -14.70
C GLU A 554 -5.42 49.95 -15.87
N GLU A 555 -5.04 48.77 -16.38
CA GLU A 555 -4.15 48.61 -17.52
C GLU A 555 -4.92 48.54 -18.83
N PRO A 556 -4.62 49.39 -19.83
CA PRO A 556 -5.36 49.43 -21.08
C PRO A 556 -5.12 48.15 -21.91
N LYS A 557 -6.20 47.59 -22.48
CA LYS A 557 -6.10 46.44 -23.41
C LYS A 557 -5.31 46.77 -24.67
N ASP A 558 -5.50 47.98 -25.17
CA ASP A 558 -4.71 48.56 -26.25
C ASP A 558 -4.21 49.96 -25.82
N PRO A 559 -2.91 50.12 -25.54
CA PRO A 559 -2.33 51.42 -25.19
C PRO A 559 -2.56 52.52 -26.24
N LYS A 560 -2.87 52.14 -27.49
CA LYS A 560 -3.13 53.07 -28.60
C LYS A 560 -4.63 53.34 -28.80
N ASN A 561 -5.52 52.58 -28.15
CA ASN A 561 -6.96 52.74 -28.25
C ASN A 561 -7.63 52.64 -26.87
N PRO A 562 -7.75 53.78 -26.14
CA PRO A 562 -8.39 53.80 -24.82
C PRO A 562 -9.84 53.32 -24.79
N ALA A 563 -10.55 53.35 -25.94
CA ALA A 563 -11.91 52.84 -26.04
C ALA A 563 -12.00 51.30 -25.98
N ALA A 564 -10.86 50.60 -26.11
CA ALA A 564 -10.78 49.15 -25.90
C ALA A 564 -10.97 48.76 -24.41
N GLY A 565 -10.93 49.73 -23.49
CA GLY A 565 -11.09 49.50 -22.05
C GLY A 565 -9.81 48.97 -21.40
N THR A 566 -9.94 48.61 -20.12
CA THR A 566 -8.87 48.04 -19.30
C THR A 566 -9.07 46.54 -19.11
N TRP A 567 -7.99 45.82 -18.86
CA TRP A 567 -8.06 44.42 -18.48
C TRP A 567 -8.79 44.28 -17.15
N THR A 568 -9.69 43.31 -17.06
CA THR A 568 -10.40 43.01 -15.82
C THR A 568 -10.18 41.56 -15.44
N GLU A 569 -9.94 41.34 -14.15
CA GLU A 569 -9.70 40.02 -13.55
C GLU A 569 -10.87 39.66 -12.63
N VAL A 570 -11.34 38.42 -12.69
CA VAL A 570 -12.31 37.89 -11.72
C VAL A 570 -11.61 36.90 -10.84
N TYR A 571 -11.75 37.11 -9.54
CA TYR A 571 -11.32 36.16 -8.52
C TYR A 571 -12.55 35.52 -7.88
N LYS A 572 -12.47 34.23 -7.58
CA LYS A 572 -13.46 33.55 -6.76
C LYS A 572 -12.96 33.46 -5.32
N PHE A 573 -13.75 33.96 -4.39
CA PHE A 573 -13.44 33.98 -2.96
C PHE A 573 -13.73 32.62 -2.33
N PHE A 574 -12.82 32.15 -1.47
CA PHE A 574 -13.02 30.92 -0.71
C PHE A 574 -12.68 31.15 0.76
N ARG A 575 -13.61 30.78 1.64
CA ARG A 575 -13.41 30.81 3.07
C ARG A 575 -12.78 29.51 3.55
N ILE A 576 -11.45 29.52 3.68
CA ILE A 576 -10.68 28.39 4.18
C ILE A 576 -10.90 28.23 5.68
N ASN A 577 -11.30 27.03 6.11
CA ASN A 577 -11.58 26.72 7.50
C ASN A 577 -10.72 25.56 8.06
N THR A 578 -9.82 25.00 7.26
CA THR A 578 -8.91 23.95 7.74
C THR A 578 -8.04 24.44 8.90
N PRO A 579 -8.01 23.70 10.04
CA PRO A 579 -7.32 24.13 11.25
C PRO A 579 -5.83 24.40 11.07
N VAL A 580 -5.16 23.67 10.19
CA VAL A 580 -3.76 23.89 9.83
C VAL A 580 -3.72 24.33 8.37
N ASN A 581 -3.12 25.49 8.11
CA ASN A 581 -2.96 26.02 6.76
C ASN A 581 -1.79 27.02 6.75
N PHE A 582 -1.36 27.43 5.56
CA PHE A 582 -0.17 28.27 5.41
C PHE A 582 -0.29 29.68 5.99
N PHE A 583 -1.50 30.19 6.27
CA PHE A 583 -1.69 31.48 6.94
C PHE A 583 -1.34 31.44 8.43
N LYS A 584 -1.19 30.26 9.05
CA LYS A 584 -0.91 30.16 10.50
C LYS A 584 0.33 30.91 10.96
N TYR A 585 1.32 31.04 10.09
CA TYR A 585 2.53 31.83 10.34
C TYR A 585 2.59 33.03 9.39
N SER A 586 1.51 33.80 9.34
CA SER A 586 1.36 35.00 8.52
C SER A 586 1.08 36.25 9.36
N PRO A 587 1.11 37.46 8.77
CA PRO A 587 0.72 38.69 9.44
C PRO A 587 -0.73 38.75 9.93
N ASN A 588 -1.63 37.89 9.46
CA ASN A 588 -3.01 37.78 9.94
C ASN A 588 -3.51 36.32 9.81
N PRO A 589 -3.32 35.49 10.85
CA PRO A 589 -3.55 34.04 10.78
C PRO A 589 -5.01 33.60 10.97
N THR A 590 -5.93 34.51 11.31
CA THR A 590 -7.32 34.16 11.67
C THR A 590 -8.36 34.78 10.73
N ASP A 591 -8.15 36.02 10.28
CA ASP A 591 -9.21 36.80 9.62
C ASP A 591 -8.97 36.94 8.12
N CYS A 592 -7.78 36.56 7.63
CA CYS A 592 -7.46 36.51 6.21
C CYS A 592 -7.64 35.10 5.61
N THR A 593 -8.16 35.07 4.39
CA THR A 593 -8.34 33.88 3.58
C THR A 593 -7.90 34.16 2.14
N ILE A 594 -8.41 33.43 1.15
CA ILE A 594 -7.97 33.52 -0.25
C ILE A 594 -9.07 33.98 -1.21
N ALA A 595 -8.64 34.60 -2.29
CA ALA A 595 -9.37 34.59 -3.55
C ALA A 595 -8.43 34.13 -4.69
N ILE A 596 -8.97 33.33 -5.62
CA ILE A 596 -8.21 32.68 -6.69
C ILE A 596 -8.72 33.19 -8.03
N LEU A 597 -7.82 33.53 -8.95
CA LEU A 597 -8.20 33.97 -10.29
C LEU A 597 -9.03 32.90 -11.02
N LYS A 598 -10.18 33.32 -11.54
CA LYS A 598 -11.11 32.54 -12.35
C LYS A 598 -10.95 32.84 -13.84
N GLU A 599 -10.87 34.12 -14.20
CA GLU A 599 -10.79 34.54 -15.61
C GLU A 599 -10.24 35.96 -15.74
N VAL A 600 -9.73 36.27 -16.94
CA VAL A 600 -9.19 37.58 -17.33
C VAL A 600 -9.81 37.96 -18.67
N TYR A 601 -10.39 39.16 -18.77
CA TYR A 601 -11.11 39.61 -19.95
C TYR A 601 -10.80 41.01 -20.43
#